data_AF-A0A3C0JS69-F1
#
_entry.id   AF-A0A3C0JS69-F1
#
_cell.length_a   1.000
_cell.length_b   1.000
_cell.length_c   1.000
_cell.angle_alpha   90.00
_cell.angle_beta   90.00
_cell.angle_gamma   90.00
#
_symmetry.space_group_name_H-M   'P 1'
#
loop_
_entity.id
_entity.type
_entity.pdbx_description
1 polymer ?
#
loop_
_entity_poly.entity_id
_entity_poly.type
_entity_poly.pdbx_seq_one_letter_code
_entity_poly.pdbx_strand_id
1 'polypeptide(L)' 'MVNENKQGKLFLVGLGPGESQYLTGAALAALKESDVIVGFRAYIEQAGDLLSGKELVSMELGQEMERASKAVELAYAGR' A
#
# COMPACT_ATOMS: atom_id res chain seq x y z
N MET A 1 3.73 7.04 -29.98
CA MET A 1 4.22 5.75 -29.45
C MET A 1 3.73 5.67 -28.01
N VAL A 2 2.65 4.93 -27.77
CA VAL A 2 2.14 4.68 -26.40
C VAL A 2 2.91 3.47 -25.89
N ASN A 3 3.61 3.58 -24.77
CA ASN A 3 4.34 2.44 -24.21
C ASN A 3 3.32 1.39 -23.76
N GLU A 4 3.26 0.28 -24.49
CA GLU A 4 2.50 -0.91 -24.11
C GLU A 4 3.19 -1.57 -22.90
N ASN A 5 2.43 -1.80 -21.82
CA ASN A 5 2.76 -2.57 -20.62
C ASN A 5 3.73 -1.99 -19.56
N LYS A 6 3.40 -0.85 -18.96
CA LYS A 6 3.73 -0.65 -17.53
C LYS A 6 2.47 -0.81 -16.68
N GLN A 7 2.02 -2.06 -16.47
CA GLN A 7 1.09 -2.36 -15.39
C GLN A 7 1.89 -2.63 -14.12
N GLY A 8 1.53 -1.94 -13.05
CA GLY A 8 2.07 -2.11 -11.71
C GLY A 8 1.45 -3.32 -11.01
N LYS A 9 1.81 -3.52 -9.74
CA LYS A 9 1.29 -4.62 -8.92
C LYS A 9 0.51 -4.05 -7.75
N LEU A 10 -0.71 -4.54 -7.56
CA LEU A 10 -1.50 -4.22 -6.38
C LEU A 10 -1.39 -5.35 -5.34
N PHE A 11 -0.77 -5.06 -4.20
CA PHE A 11 -0.76 -5.96 -3.04
C PHE A 11 -1.84 -5.55 -2.05
N LEU A 12 -2.71 -6.50 -1.65
CA LEU A 12 -3.63 -6.31 -0.53
C LEU A 12 -3.01 -6.91 0.73
N VAL A 13 -2.49 -6.05 1.60
CA VAL A 13 -1.64 -6.45 2.73
C VAL A 13 -2.40 -6.30 4.04
N GLY A 14 -2.48 -7.40 4.81
CA GLY A 14 -2.91 -7.36 6.20
C GLY A 14 -1.73 -7.10 7.14
N LEU A 15 -1.85 -6.08 8.02
CA LEU A 15 -0.81 -5.74 9.01
C LEU A 15 -0.87 -6.59 10.29
N GLY A 16 -1.86 -7.46 10.41
CA GLY A 16 -2.11 -8.20 11.64
C GLY A 16 -2.63 -7.29 12.77
N PRO A 17 -2.55 -7.74 14.04
CA PRO A 17 -3.21 -7.10 15.17
C PRO A 17 -2.53 -5.83 15.72
N GLY A 18 -1.36 -5.43 15.23
CA GLY A 18 -0.62 -4.30 15.82
C GLY A 18 0.88 -4.44 15.71
N GLU A 19 1.40 -5.39 16.45
CA GLU A 19 2.85 -5.54 16.65
C GLU A 19 3.54 -6.22 15.48
N SER A 20 4.79 -5.79 15.23
CA SER A 20 5.62 -6.25 14.12
C SER A 20 5.89 -7.76 14.13
N GLN A 21 5.87 -8.41 15.31
CA GLN A 21 6.04 -9.86 15.42
C GLN A 21 4.93 -10.68 14.75
N TYR A 22 3.75 -10.07 14.55
CA TYR A 22 2.60 -10.73 13.92
C TYR A 22 2.51 -10.48 12.41
N LEU A 23 3.39 -9.64 11.85
CA LEU A 23 3.48 -9.45 10.40
C LEU A 23 4.02 -10.73 9.75
N THR A 24 3.32 -11.22 8.74
CA THR A 24 3.80 -12.37 7.98
C THR A 24 4.99 -11.96 7.10
N GLY A 25 5.86 -12.92 6.79
CA GLY A 25 6.98 -12.68 5.86
C GLY A 25 6.51 -12.18 4.48
N ALA A 26 5.35 -12.66 4.01
CA ALA A 26 4.75 -12.22 2.75
C ALA A 26 4.29 -10.76 2.80
N ALA A 27 3.67 -10.33 3.90
CA ALA A 27 3.27 -8.94 4.10
C ALA A 27 4.49 -8.01 4.14
N LEU A 28 5.54 -8.39 4.86
CA LEU A 28 6.79 -7.62 4.91
C LEU A 28 7.45 -7.51 3.53
N ALA A 29 7.47 -8.59 2.75
CA ALA A 29 8.01 -8.57 1.39
C ALA A 29 7.21 -7.64 0.47
N ALA A 30 5.88 -7.70 0.51
CA ALA A 30 5.01 -6.83 -0.27
C ALA A 30 5.20 -5.35 0.10
N LEU A 31 5.25 -5.02 1.40
CA LEU A 31 5.52 -3.65 1.85
C LEU A 31 6.89 -3.17 1.33
N LYS A 32 7.94 -4.00 1.40
CA LYS A 32 9.27 -3.66 0.90
C LYS A 32 9.29 -3.41 -0.60
N GLU A 33 8.65 -4.27 -1.40
CA GLU A 33 8.56 -4.16 -2.87
C GLU A 33 7.76 -2.93 -3.33
N SER A 34 6.80 -2.46 -2.54
CA SER A 34 5.88 -1.39 -2.96
C SER A 34 6.54 -0.01 -2.95
N ASP A 35 6.33 0.76 -4.02
CA ASP A 35 6.76 2.17 -4.12
C ASP A 35 5.77 3.13 -3.40
N VAL A 36 4.48 2.77 -3.40
CA VAL A 36 3.39 3.56 -2.82
C VAL A 36 2.57 2.71 -1.84
N ILE A 37 2.18 3.32 -0.72
CA ILE A 37 1.29 2.71 0.27
C ILE A 37 -0.01 3.51 0.32
N VAL A 38 -1.11 2.86 -0.05
CA VAL A 38 -2.46 3.42 0.08
C VAL A 38 -3.14 2.77 1.27
N GLY A 39 -3.63 3.55 2.23
CA GLY A 39 -4.18 2.98 3.46
C GLY A 39 -5.00 3.94 4.30
N PHE A 40 -5.70 3.37 5.27
CA PHE A 40 -6.32 4.15 6.35
C PHE A 40 -5.22 4.75 7.23
N ARG A 41 -5.33 6.04 7.57
CA ARG A 41 -4.31 6.80 8.31
C ARG A 41 -3.80 6.06 9.55
N ALA A 42 -4.70 5.52 10.39
CA ALA A 42 -4.27 4.81 11.60
C ALA A 42 -3.41 3.57 11.32
N TYR A 43 -3.65 2.87 10.21
CA TYR A 43 -2.84 1.70 9.81
C TYR A 43 -1.49 2.10 9.22
N ILE A 44 -1.43 3.24 8.52
CA ILE A 44 -0.15 3.81 8.05
C ILE A 44 0.70 4.25 9.25
N GLU A 45 0.08 4.93 10.23
CA GLU A 45 0.74 5.32 11.47
C GLU A 45 1.23 4.09 12.27
N GLN A 46 0.42 3.03 12.35
CA GLN A 46 0.79 1.77 12.99
C GLN A 46 1.98 1.08 12.31
N ALA A 47 2.05 1.10 10.97
CA ALA A 47 3.15 0.49 10.22
C ALA A 47 4.47 1.26 10.40
N GLY A 48 4.42 2.57 10.66
CA GLY A 48 5.55 3.40 11.07
C GLY A 48 6.77 3.25 10.15
N ASP A 49 7.92 2.98 10.76
CA ASP A 49 9.22 2.94 10.08
C ASP A 49 9.32 1.90 8.96
N LEU A 50 8.43 0.89 8.93
CA LEU A 50 8.36 -0.08 7.83
C LEU A 50 8.07 0.58 6.48
N LEU A 51 7.47 1.76 6.49
CA LEU A 51 7.08 2.50 5.29
C LEU A 51 8.06 3.62 4.93
N SER A 52 9.22 3.68 5.60
CA SER A 52 10.24 4.70 5.36
C SER A 52 10.65 4.77 3.89
N GLY A 53 10.66 5.99 3.32
CA GLY A 53 11.07 6.25 1.94
C GLY A 53 10.02 5.92 0.87
N LYS A 54 8.80 5.52 1.27
CA LYS A 54 7.69 5.23 0.35
C LYS A 54 6.75 6.42 0.23
N GLU A 55 6.06 6.54 -0.89
CA GLU A 55 4.96 7.51 -1.01
C GLU A 55 3.76 7.01 -0.19
N LEU A 56 3.20 7.88 0.66
CA LEU A 56 2.06 7.55 1.51
C LEU A 56 0.82 8.27 1.01
N VAL A 57 -0.20 7.50 0.65
CA VAL A 57 -1.54 7.99 0.36
C VAL A 57 -2.45 7.57 1.51
N SER A 58 -2.52 8.43 2.52
CA SER A 58 -3.36 8.22 3.70
C SER A 58 -4.76 8.82 3.50
N MET A 59 -5.78 8.05 3.82
CA MET A 59 -7.17 8.50 3.86
C MET A 59 -7.80 8.18 5.22
N GLU A 60 -8.90 8.84 5.56
CA GLU A 60 -9.63 8.63 6.81
C GLU A 60 -10.60 7.42 6.73
N LEU A 61 -11.18 7.09 7.88
CA LEU A 61 -12.22 6.07 7.99
C LEU A 61 -13.47 6.51 7.21
N GLY A 62 -14.13 5.59 6.51
CA GLY A 62 -15.31 5.89 5.69
C GLY A 62 -14.99 6.22 4.23
N GLN A 63 -13.71 6.24 3.84
CA GLN A 63 -13.25 6.49 2.47
C GLN A 63 -12.82 5.19 1.74
N GLU A 64 -13.53 4.08 1.99
CA GLU A 64 -13.15 2.75 1.48
C GLU A 64 -13.06 2.72 -0.05
N MET A 65 -14.04 3.34 -0.71
CA MET A 65 -14.14 3.34 -2.16
C MET A 65 -13.03 4.19 -2.79
N GLU A 66 -12.75 5.36 -2.22
CA GLU A 66 -11.68 6.25 -2.66
C GLU A 66 -10.31 5.59 -2.50
N ARG A 67 -10.06 4.90 -1.37
CA ARG A 67 -8.82 4.14 -1.16
C ARG A 67 -8.65 3.04 -2.21
N ALA A 68 -9.70 2.25 -2.45
CA ALA A 68 -9.66 1.17 -3.42
C ALA A 68 -9.43 1.70 -4.85
N SER A 69 -10.18 2.74 -5.25
CA SER A 69 -10.03 3.37 -6.56
C SER A 69 -8.64 3.94 -6.75
N LYS A 70 -8.07 4.62 -5.75
CA LYS A 70 -6.72 5.20 -5.87
C LYS A 70 -5.64 4.15 -5.99
N ALA A 71 -5.74 3.05 -5.24
CA ALA A 71 -4.79 1.94 -5.33
C ALA A 71 -4.80 1.29 -6.72
N VAL A 72 -5.99 1.09 -7.30
CA VAL A 72 -6.14 0.55 -8.66
C VAL A 72 -5.63 1.52 -9.73
N GLU A 73 -5.92 2.81 -9.61
CA GLU A 73 -5.41 3.86 -10.51
C GLU A 73 -3.88 3.86 -10.58
N LEU A 74 -3.22 3.80 -9.41
CA LEU A 74 -1.76 3.77 -9.31
C LEU A 74 -1.17 2.49 -9.93
N ALA A 75 -1.78 1.33 -9.66
CA ALA A 75 -1.37 0.08 -10.28
C ALA A 75 -1.49 0.14 -11.81
N TYR A 76 -2.58 0.70 -12.36
CA TYR A 76 -2.70 0.89 -13.80
C TYR A 76 -1.70 1.91 -14.37
N ALA A 77 -1.25 2.87 -13.57
CA ALA A 77 -0.19 3.81 -13.93
C ALA A 77 1.23 3.22 -13.84
N GLY A 78 1.37 1.93 -13.53
CA GLY A 78 2.67 1.26 -13.47
C GLY A 78 3.41 1.43 -12.15
N ARG A 79 2.69 1.81 -11.09
CA ARG A 79 3.22 2.07 -9.75
C ARG A 79 2.73 1.03 -8.75
#